data_AF-A0A949EHE9-F1
#
_entry.id   AF-A0A949EHE9-F1
#
_cell.length_a   1.000
_cell.length_b   1.000
_cell.length_c   1.000
_cell.angle_alpha   90.00
_cell.angle_beta   90.00
_cell.angle_gamma   90.00
#
_symmetry.space_group_name_H-M   'P 1'
#
loop_
_entity.id
_entity.type
_entity.pdbx_description
1 polymer ?
#
loop_
_entity_poly.entity_id
_entity_poly.type
_entity_poly.pdbx_seq_one_letter_code
_entity_poly.pdbx_strand_id
1 'polypeptide(L)' 'MQIKVNDQVIEIFSGACVKDVLRKYSRIEWKLVKNDRKAVFDRHGHQVALDGELNGGEEFFIKNIELAKTEP' A
#
# COMPACT_ATOMS: atom_id res chain seq x y z
N MET A 1 6.84 8.58 12.21
CA MET A 1 7.58 8.36 10.95
C MET A 1 6.73 8.78 9.77
N GLN A 2 7.37 9.19 8.68
CA GLN A 2 6.70 9.67 7.48
C GLN A 2 6.85 8.63 6.37
N ILE A 3 5.74 8.29 5.73
CA ILE A 3 5.66 7.32 4.65
C ILE A 3 4.99 8.02 3.47
N LYS A 4 5.56 7.95 2.28
CA LYS A 4 4.95 8.54 1.10
C LYS A 4 4.11 7.49 0.38
N VAL A 5 2.86 7.80 0.08
CA VAL A 5 1.93 6.92 -0.64
C VAL A 5 1.42 7.64 -1.86
N ASN A 6 1.74 7.10 -3.04
CA ASN A 6 1.62 7.76 -4.33
C ASN A 6 2.37 9.10 -4.30
N ASP A 7 1.67 10.19 -3.97
CA ASP A 7 2.25 11.53 -3.84
C ASP A 7 1.94 12.21 -2.49
N GLN A 8 1.24 11.52 -1.59
CA GLN A 8 0.88 12.06 -0.28
C GLN A 8 1.79 11.51 0.83
N VAL A 9 2.30 12.40 1.67
CA VAL A 9 3.05 12.02 2.86
C VAL A 9 2.06 11.73 3.99
N ILE A 10 2.12 10.51 4.52
CA ILE A 10 1.32 10.01 5.63
C ILE A 10 2.22 9.87 6.84
N GLU A 11 1.90 10.62 7.90
CA GLU A 11 2.57 10.48 9.19
C GLU A 11 1.94 9.34 9.99
N ILE A 12 2.74 8.40 10.47
CA ILE A 12 2.30 7.23 11.25
C ILE A 12 3.28 6.93 12.40
N PHE A 13 2.85 6.13 13.38
CA PHE A 13 3.68 5.74 14.52
C PHE A 13 4.75 4.71 14.12
N SER A 14 5.85 4.63 14.88
CA SER A 14 6.92 3.65 14.63
C SER A 14 6.46 2.23 14.92
N GLY A 15 6.74 1.27 14.02
CA GLY A 15 6.26 -0.11 14.13
C GLY A 15 4.86 -0.35 13.56
N ALA A 16 4.31 0.62 12.80
CA ALA A 16 3.10 0.41 12.03
C ALA A 16 3.37 -0.45 10.79
N CYS A 17 2.35 -1.16 10.31
CA CYS A 17 2.42 -1.94 9.08
C CYS A 17 1.85 -1.16 7.89
N VAL A 18 2.08 -1.67 6.68
CA VAL A 18 1.51 -1.13 5.41
C VAL A 18 -0.02 -0.98 5.49
N LYS A 19 -0.73 -1.94 6.10
CA LYS A 19 -2.19 -1.87 6.30
C LYS A 19 -2.65 -0.64 7.09
N ASP A 20 -1.88 -0.20 8.08
CA ASP A 20 -2.23 0.95 8.92
C ASP A 20 -2.03 2.26 8.15
N VAL A 21 -0.97 2.32 7.32
CA VAL A 21 -0.75 3.44 6.39
C VAL A 21 -1.87 3.53 5.37
N LEU A 22 -2.25 2.41 4.72
CA LEU A 22 -3.34 2.37 3.75
C LEU A 22 -4.67 2.84 4.35
N ARG A 23 -4.98 2.38 5.56
CA ARG A 23 -6.19 2.80 6.29
C ARG A 23 -6.22 4.30 6.55
N LYS A 24 -5.05 4.89 6.85
CA LYS A 24 -4.89 6.33 7.09
C LYS A 24 -4.91 7.15 5.80
N TYR A 25 -4.35 6.60 4.72
CA TYR A 25 -4.35 7.20 3.38
C TYR A 25 -5.77 7.29 2.81
N SER A 26 -6.46 6.15 2.68
CA SER A 26 -7.83 6.11 2.19
C SER A 26 -8.50 4.79 2.53
N ARG A 27 -9.67 4.88 3.18
CA ARG A 27 -10.52 3.71 3.46
C ARG A 27 -10.99 3.00 2.19
N ILE A 28 -11.14 3.73 1.09
CA ILE A 28 -11.56 3.16 -0.21
C ILE A 28 -10.42 2.33 -0.79
N GLU A 29 -9.22 2.91 -0.84
CA GLU A 29 -8.02 2.23 -1.36
C GLU A 29 -7.68 1.01 -0.52
N TRP A 30 -7.77 1.10 0.81
CA TRP A 30 -7.63 -0.04 1.70
C TRP A 30 -8.60 -1.18 1.34
N LYS A 31 -9.88 -0.88 1.09
CA LYS A 31 -10.85 -1.91 0.68
C LYS A 31 -10.51 -2.53 -0.67
N LEU A 32 -10.02 -1.74 -1.62
CA LEU A 32 -9.61 -2.23 -2.93
C LEU A 32 -8.38 -3.14 -2.84
N VAL A 33 -7.40 -2.77 -2.02
CA VAL A 33 -6.22 -3.60 -1.77
C VAL A 33 -6.59 -4.88 -1.01
N LYS A 34 -7.48 -4.78 -0.02
CA LYS A 34 -7.98 -5.94 0.73
C LYS A 34 -8.78 -6.92 -0.15
N ASN A 35 -9.45 -6.44 -1.19
CA ASN A 35 -10.24 -7.25 -2.11
C ASN A 35 -9.46 -7.68 -3.37
N ASP A 36 -8.12 -7.61 -3.33
CA ASP A 36 -7.26 -7.98 -4.46
C ASP A 36 -7.62 -7.26 -5.78
N ARG A 37 -8.10 -6.03 -5.69
CA ARG A 37 -8.32 -5.13 -6.85
C ARG A 37 -7.14 -4.19 -7.08
N LYS A 38 -6.42 -3.88 -6.00
CA LYS A 38 -5.21 -3.05 -6.00
C LYS A 38 -4.10 -3.76 -5.23
N ALA A 39 -2.86 -3.43 -5.54
CA ALA A 39 -1.71 -3.87 -4.76
C ALA A 39 -0.82 -2.68 -4.42
N VAL A 40 -0.06 -2.83 -3.35
CA VAL A 40 0.95 -1.85 -2.93
C VAL A 40 2.30 -2.29 -3.45
N PHE A 41 2.98 -1.36 -4.10
CA PHE A 41 4.32 -1.51 -4.61
C PHE A 41 5.26 -0.56 -3.89
N ASP A 42 6.51 -0.96 -3.67
CA ASP A 42 7.54 -0.06 -3.18
C ASP A 42 8.14 0.77 -4.34
N ARG A 43 9.05 1.70 -4.03
CA ARG A 43 9.82 2.49 -5.02
C ARG A 43 10.61 1.66 -6.02
N HIS A 44 11.05 0.46 -5.65
CA HIS A 44 11.76 -0.47 -6.53
C HIS A 44 10.80 -1.30 -7.40
N GLY A 45 9.49 -1.13 -7.23
CA GLY A 45 8.46 -1.84 -7.98
C GLY A 45 8.14 -3.24 -7.44
N HIS A 46 8.61 -3.60 -6.24
CA HIS A 46 8.24 -4.87 -5.62
C HIS A 46 6.90 -4.75 -4.92
N GLN A 47 6.06 -5.78 -5.07
CA GLN A 47 4.81 -5.85 -4.32
C GLN A 47 5.12 -6.07 -2.84
N VAL A 48 4.51 -5.24 -1.99
CA VAL A 48 4.71 -5.26 -0.54
C VAL A 48 3.48 -5.87 0.13
N ALA A 49 3.72 -6.77 1.07
CA ALA A 49 2.67 -7.37 1.87
C ALA A 49 2.05 -6.34 2.83
N LEU A 50 0.75 -6.49 3.10
CA LEU A 50 0.00 -5.62 4.01
C LEU A 50 0.52 -5.65 5.46
N ASP A 51 1.08 -6.78 5.86
CA ASP A 51 1.70 -7.00 7.17
C ASP A 51 3.22 -6.74 7.15
N GLY A 52 3.74 -6.20 6.04
CA GLY A 52 5.13 -5.73 5.97
C GLY A 52 5.38 -4.64 7.00
N GLU A 53 6.50 -4.77 7.72
CA GLU A 53 6.97 -3.78 8.67
C GLU A 53 7.53 -2.56 7.94
N LEU A 54 7.26 -1.38 8.49
CA LEU A 54 7.72 -0.11 7.96
C LEU A 54 8.85 0.44 8.83
N ASN A 55 9.94 0.82 8.17
CA ASN A 55 11.14 1.39 8.78
C ASN A 55 11.15 2.93 8.74
N GLY A 56 10.27 3.54 7.95
CA GLY A 56 10.13 5.00 7.84
C GLY A 56 10.95 5.58 6.69
N GLY A 57 10.38 6.59 6.01
CA GLY A 57 10.98 7.18 4.79
C GLY A 57 10.74 6.36 3.51
N GLU A 58 9.98 5.28 3.60
CA GLU A 58 9.57 4.48 2.45
C GLU A 58 8.54 5.20 1.58
N GLU A 59 8.57 4.87 0.30
CA GLU A 59 7.63 5.34 -0.70
C GLU A 59 6.90 4.14 -1.30
N PHE A 60 5.57 4.19 -1.24
CA PHE A 60 4.66 3.18 -1.73
C PHE A 60 3.77 3.73 -2.83
N PHE A 61 3.40 2.86 -3.75
CA PHE A 61 2.52 3.16 -4.87
C PHE A 61 1.37 2.18 -4.87
N ILE A 62 0.15 2.70 -4.90
CA ILE A 62 -1.04 1.86 -4.99
C ILE A 62 -1.44 1.79 -6.46
N LYS A 63 -1.36 0.60 -7.06
CA LYS A 63 -1.72 0.38 -8.46
C LYS A 63 -2.82 -0.66 -8.56
N ASN A 64 -3.64 -0.56 -9.61
CA ASN A 64 -4.59 -1.62 -9.93
C ASN A 64 -3.80 -2.86 -10.29
N ILE A 65 -4.12 -3.97 -9.63
CA ILE A 65 -3.77 -5.28 -10.18
C ILE A 65 -4.83 -5.50 -11.24
N GLU A 66 -4.44 -5.32 -12.50
CA GLU A 66 -5.15 -5.98 -13.57
C GLU A 66 -5.06 -7.46 -13.24
N LEU A 67 -6.07 -7.96 -12.53
CA LEU A 67 -6.38 -9.37 -12.48
C LEU A 67 -6.42 -9.76 -13.95
N ALA A 68 -5.32 -10.34 -14.43
CA ALA A 68 -5.27 -11.07 -15.67
C ALA A 68 -6.50 -11.95 -15.59
N LYS A 69 -7.55 -11.57 -16.33
CA LYS A 69 -8.74 -12.37 -16.45
C LYS A 69 -8.23 -13.68 -16.99
N THR A 70 -8.09 -14.68 -16.12
CA THR A 70 -8.28 -16.05 -16.55
C THR A 70 -9.73 -16.08 -17.02
N GLU A 71 -9.90 -15.80 -18.31
CA GLU A 71 -11.09 -16.10 -19.06
C GLU A 71 -11.39 -17.61 -18.91
N PRO A 72 -12.67 -18.00 -18.97
CA PRO A 72 -13.21 -19.23 -18.37
C PRO A 72 -12.68 -20.55 -18.94
#